data_AF-A0A498N2A8-F1
#
_entry.id   AF-A0A498N2A8-F1
#
_cell.length_a   1.000
_cell.length_b   1.000
_cell.length_c   1.000
_cell.angle_alpha   90.00
_cell.angle_beta   90.00
_cell.angle_gamma   90.00
#
_symmetry.space_group_name_H-M   'P 1'
#
loop_
_entity.id
_entity.type
_entity.pdbx_description
1 polymer ?
#
loop_
_entity_poly.entity_id
_entity_poly.type
_entity_poly.pdbx_seq_one_letter_code
_entity_poly.pdbx_strand_id
1 'polypeptide(L)'
;MESNVNEDLMLSQGMDLRVLVVVFSMVASELSHVHTRPIDFVCDSEARRMMNKVKDLQVEMVVCSAVDALPSDIKLPCIRIHKATWERKSVHEQRAEILLSLGTLAQDVRSARTLSQPGCGLTLLERLEHSINNYLHVVRLLHIEGKEN
;
A
#
# COMPACT_ATOMS: atom_id res chain seq x y z
N MET A 1 -28.47 -28.72 -47.14
CA MET A 1 -28.94 -29.12 -45.80
C MET A 1 -27.72 -29.06 -44.89
N GLU A 2 -27.35 -27.89 -44.39
CA GLU A 2 -28.00 -27.15 -43.26
C GLU A 2 -28.03 -28.04 -42.00
N SER A 3 -27.53 -27.63 -40.83
CA SER A 3 -27.44 -26.30 -40.20
C SER A 3 -26.19 -26.23 -39.29
N ASN A 4 -25.36 -25.18 -39.27
CA ASN A 4 -25.55 -23.83 -38.68
C ASN A 4 -25.98 -23.84 -37.20
N VAL A 5 -25.14 -23.26 -36.31
CA VAL A 5 -25.37 -22.03 -35.50
C VAL A 5 -24.56 -22.01 -34.18
N ASN A 6 -23.69 -21.00 -34.09
CA ASN A 6 -23.18 -20.16 -32.97
C ASN A 6 -22.59 -20.73 -31.67
N GLU A 7 -21.37 -20.27 -31.36
CA GLU A 7 -21.05 -19.15 -30.44
C GLU A 7 -19.51 -18.92 -30.50
N ASP A 8 -19.01 -18.17 -31.47
CA ASP A 8 -18.74 -16.73 -31.41
C ASP A 8 -17.76 -16.30 -30.29
N LEU A 9 -16.47 -16.63 -30.46
CA LEU A 9 -15.37 -15.91 -29.82
C LEU A 9 -14.65 -15.07 -30.88
N MET A 10 -15.30 -13.98 -31.26
CA MET A 10 -14.71 -12.87 -32.02
C MET A 10 -13.56 -12.24 -31.23
N LEU A 11 -12.35 -12.71 -31.49
CA LEU A 11 -11.12 -11.92 -31.38
C LEU A 11 -10.32 -12.08 -32.69
N SER A 12 -11.00 -11.80 -33.81
CA SER A 12 -10.35 -11.56 -35.10
C SER A 12 -10.09 -10.07 -35.25
N GLN A 13 -8.89 -9.64 -34.86
CA GLN A 13 -8.11 -8.54 -35.45
C GLN A 13 -6.84 -8.38 -34.62
N GLY A 14 -5.71 -8.87 -35.14
CA GLY A 14 -4.41 -8.62 -34.53
C GLY A 14 -4.11 -7.12 -34.58
N MET A 15 -4.19 -6.45 -33.42
CA MET A 15 -3.77 -5.05 -33.32
C MET A 15 -2.28 -4.95 -33.61
N ASP A 16 -1.92 -4.13 -34.60
CA ASP A 16 -0.53 -3.83 -34.93
C ASP A 16 0.22 -3.31 -33.69
N LEU A 17 1.42 -3.83 -33.44
CA LEU A 17 2.23 -3.47 -32.26
C LEU A 17 2.44 -1.95 -32.16
N ARG A 18 2.52 -1.23 -33.29
CA ARG A 18 2.62 0.24 -33.31
C ARG A 18 1.35 0.90 -32.83
N VAL A 19 0.17 0.38 -33.21
CA VAL A 19 -1.12 0.87 -32.72
C VAL A 19 -1.22 0.63 -31.21
N LEU A 20 -0.79 -0.55 -30.73
CA LEU A 20 -0.74 -0.85 -29.32
C LEU A 20 0.19 0.12 -28.56
N VAL A 21 1.39 0.38 -29.09
CA VAL A 21 2.36 1.32 -28.50
C VAL A 21 1.79 2.75 -28.47
N VAL A 22 1.15 3.22 -29.54
CA VAL A 22 0.52 4.55 -29.58
C VAL A 22 -0.60 4.66 -28.54
N VAL A 23 -1.46 3.66 -28.45
CA VAL A 23 -2.54 3.63 -27.44
C VAL A 23 -1.96 3.64 -26.03
N PHE A 24 -0.96 2.80 -25.74
CA PHE A 24 -0.29 2.82 -24.43
C PHE A 24 0.40 4.15 -24.14
N SER A 25 0.98 4.79 -25.16
CA SER A 25 1.64 6.09 -25.01
C SER A 25 0.64 7.19 -24.67
N MET A 26 -0.52 7.22 -25.35
CA MET A 26 -1.60 8.16 -25.07
C MET A 26 -2.17 7.95 -23.67
N VAL A 27 -2.45 6.70 -23.29
CA VAL A 27 -2.93 6.36 -21.94
C VAL A 27 -1.89 6.75 -20.88
N ALA A 28 -0.60 6.47 -21.11
CA ALA A 28 0.47 6.88 -20.20
C ALA A 28 0.61 8.40 -20.09
N SER A 29 0.42 9.15 -21.19
CA SER A 29 0.44 10.62 -21.19
C SER A 29 -0.75 11.21 -20.43
N GLU A 30 -1.95 10.67 -20.58
CA GLU A 30 -3.12 11.10 -19.80
C GLU A 30 -2.96 10.76 -18.31
N LEU A 31 -2.42 9.58 -17.99
CA LEU A 31 -2.10 9.18 -16.61
C LEU A 31 -0.99 10.04 -16.00
N SER A 32 -0.03 10.54 -16.80
CA SER A 32 1.03 11.41 -16.31
C SER A 32 0.53 12.80 -15.88
N HIS A 33 -0.66 13.20 -16.34
CA HIS A 33 -1.28 14.48 -15.99
C HIS A 33 -2.25 14.41 -14.80
N VAL A 34 -2.69 13.22 -14.38
CA VAL A 34 -3.43 13.04 -13.13
C VAL A 34 -2.45 12.84 -11.99
N HIS A 35 -1.73 13.92 -11.64
CA HIS A 35 -0.89 13.92 -10.44
C HIS A 35 -1.80 14.00 -9.21
N THR A 36 -2.31 12.86 -8.73
CA THR A 36 -3.05 12.82 -7.46
C THR A 36 -2.11 13.27 -6.36
N ARG A 37 -2.40 14.42 -5.75
CA ARG A 37 -1.59 14.90 -4.65
C ARG A 37 -1.83 14.00 -3.43
N PRO A 38 -0.83 13.79 -2.57
CA PRO A 38 -1.01 12.99 -1.35
C PRO A 38 -2.16 13.48 -0.47
N ILE A 39 -2.48 14.77 -0.53
CA ILE A 39 -3.63 15.36 0.17
C ILE A 39 -4.97 14.86 -0.39
N ASP A 40 -5.07 14.62 -1.69
CA ASP A 40 -6.28 14.10 -2.34
C ASP A 40 -6.58 12.68 -1.81
N PHE A 41 -5.54 11.86 -1.61
CA PHE A 41 -5.67 10.56 -0.94
C PHE A 41 -6.12 10.68 0.52
N VAL A 42 -5.53 11.59 1.30
CA VAL A 42 -5.87 11.73 2.74
C VAL A 42 -7.30 12.24 2.93
N CYS A 43 -7.77 13.11 2.05
CA CYS A 43 -9.14 13.62 2.09
C CYS A 43 -10.19 12.60 1.65
N ASP A 44 -9.81 11.57 0.89
CA ASP A 44 -10.70 10.49 0.46
C ASP A 44 -10.81 9.39 1.53
N SER A 45 -12.00 9.27 2.13
CA SER A 45 -12.26 8.24 3.14
C SER A 45 -12.30 6.81 2.60
N GLU A 46 -12.73 6.62 1.35
CA GLU A 46 -12.78 5.32 0.70
C GLU A 46 -11.37 4.87 0.33
N ALA A 47 -10.56 5.76 -0.25
CA ALA A 47 -9.16 5.48 -0.53
C ALA A 47 -8.38 5.11 0.74
N ARG A 48 -8.57 5.88 1.84
CA ARG A 48 -7.96 5.56 3.15
C ARG A 48 -8.40 4.20 3.68
N ARG A 49 -9.69 3.85 3.52
CA ARG A 49 -10.22 2.54 3.92
C ARG A 49 -9.63 1.42 3.07
N MET A 50 -9.52 1.61 1.76
CA MET A 50 -8.94 0.61 0.85
C MET A 50 -7.46 0.34 1.16
N MET A 51 -6.69 1.37 1.54
CA MET A 51 -5.28 1.24 1.92
C MET A 51 -5.10 0.54 3.28
N ASN A 52 -6.07 0.62 4.17
CA ASN A 52 -6.01 -0.04 5.47
C ASN A 52 -6.26 -1.56 5.33
N LYS A 53 -5.19 -2.31 5.08
CA LYS A 53 -5.21 -3.76 4.92
C LYS A 53 -5.02 -4.55 6.22
N VAL A 54 -4.92 -3.88 7.38
CA VAL A 54 -4.59 -4.55 8.64
C VAL A 54 -5.60 -5.63 9.01
N LYS A 55 -6.89 -5.35 8.86
CA LYS A 55 -7.95 -6.34 9.16
C LYS A 55 -7.90 -7.53 8.21
N ASP A 56 -7.70 -7.28 6.91
CA ASP A 56 -7.60 -8.33 5.90
C ASP A 56 -6.41 -9.25 6.21
N LEU A 57 -5.25 -8.67 6.51
CA LEU A 57 -4.04 -9.41 6.90
C LEU A 57 -4.24 -10.22 8.19
N GLN A 58 -4.99 -9.70 9.17
CA GLN A 58 -5.31 -10.42 10.39
C GLN A 58 -6.19 -11.65 10.14
N VAL A 59 -7.17 -11.53 9.24
CA VAL A 59 -8.03 -12.67 8.85
C VAL A 59 -7.20 -13.73 8.11
N GLU A 60 -6.38 -13.31 7.16
CA GLU A 60 -5.51 -14.22 6.41
C GLU A 60 -4.44 -14.88 7.29
N MET A 61 -3.96 -14.19 8.32
CA MET A 61 -3.03 -14.76 9.30
C MET A 61 -3.61 -15.97 10.02
N VAL A 62 -4.91 -15.96 10.34
CA VAL A 62 -5.60 -17.13 10.93
C VAL A 62 -5.61 -18.30 9.95
N VAL A 63 -5.83 -18.03 8.66
CA VAL A 63 -5.81 -19.05 7.60
C VAL A 63 -4.41 -19.63 7.44
N CYS A 64 -3.37 -18.78 7.54
CA CYS A 64 -1.98 -19.21 7.50
C CYS A 64 -1.55 -20.09 8.69
N SER A 65 -2.46 -20.49 9.61
CA SER A 65 -2.46 -21.43 10.76
C SER A 65 -1.26 -22.35 11.08
N ALA A 66 -0.30 -22.54 10.17
CA ALA A 66 1.02 -23.11 10.38
C ALA A 66 2.15 -22.10 10.06
N VAL A 67 1.99 -20.81 10.39
CA VAL A 67 3.14 -19.87 10.32
C VAL A 67 4.07 -20.27 11.46
N ASP A 68 5.20 -20.90 11.10
CA ASP A 68 6.28 -21.13 12.04
C ASP A 68 6.60 -19.81 12.75
N ALA A 69 6.68 -19.86 14.07
CA ALA A 69 7.11 -18.71 14.85
C ALA A 69 8.43 -18.20 14.27
N LEU A 70 8.60 -16.87 14.27
CA LEU A 70 9.86 -16.27 13.86
C LEU A 70 11.00 -16.92 14.66
N PRO A 71 12.16 -17.21 14.04
CA PRO A 71 13.29 -17.82 14.75
C PRO A 71 13.79 -17.02 15.95
N SER A 72 13.48 -15.73 15.99
CA SER A 72 13.76 -14.83 17.10
C SER A 72 12.67 -13.77 17.27
N ASP A 73 12.57 -13.26 18.50
CA ASP A 73 11.64 -12.19 18.83
C ASP A 73 12.02 -10.88 18.14
N ILE A 74 11.00 -10.15 17.68
CA ILE A 74 11.14 -8.81 17.12
C ILE A 74 10.50 -7.81 18.08
N LYS A 75 11.32 -6.85 18.50
CA LYS A 75 10.85 -5.77 19.39
C LYS A 75 10.12 -4.72 18.57
N LEU A 76 8.80 -4.81 18.55
CA LEU A 76 7.97 -3.80 17.91
C LEU A 76 7.99 -2.47 18.69
N PRO A 77 7.97 -1.31 18.02
CA PRO A 77 7.89 -0.02 18.67
C PRO A 77 6.58 0.09 19.44
N CYS A 78 6.65 0.61 20.67
CA CYS A 78 5.44 0.92 21.43
C CYS A 78 4.83 2.22 20.90
N ILE A 79 3.82 2.08 20.03
CA ILE A 79 3.11 3.23 19.47
C ILE A 79 1.96 3.59 20.43
N ARG A 80 2.25 4.39 21.45
CA ARG A 80 1.23 4.99 22.32
C ARG A 80 1.20 6.50 22.13
N ILE A 81 0.03 7.01 21.76
CA ILE A 81 -0.22 8.43 21.61
C ILE A 81 -1.00 8.92 22.83
N HIS A 82 -0.36 9.76 23.65
CA HIS A 82 -1.08 10.47 24.70
C HIS A 82 -1.78 11.70 24.10
N LYS A 83 -3.11 11.65 24.00
CA LYS A 83 -3.92 12.66 23.29
C LYS A 83 -3.58 14.10 23.68
N ALA A 84 -3.57 14.41 24.97
CA ALA A 84 -3.30 15.78 25.44
C ALA A 84 -1.86 16.26 25.21
N THR A 85 -0.90 15.34 25.05
CA THR A 85 0.47 15.72 24.65
C THR A 85 0.57 15.84 23.14
N TRP A 86 -0.11 14.96 22.40
CA TRP A 86 -0.15 14.95 20.95
C TRP A 86 -0.76 16.24 20.37
N GLU A 87 -1.88 16.68 20.90
CA GLU A 87 -2.59 17.89 20.46
C GLU A 87 -1.79 19.18 20.68
N ARG A 88 -0.80 19.15 21.58
CA ARG A 88 0.10 20.29 21.82
C ARG A 88 1.31 20.35 20.89
N LYS A 89 1.55 19.29 20.10
CA LYS A 89 2.67 19.25 19.15
C LYS A 89 2.32 19.99 17.88
N SER A 90 3.30 20.67 17.30
CA SER A 90 3.19 21.21 15.95
C SER A 90 2.95 20.09 14.93
N VAL A 91 2.36 20.43 13.79
CA VAL A 91 2.14 19.48 12.69
C VAL A 91 3.47 18.87 12.21
N HIS A 92 4.57 19.63 12.26
CA HIS A 92 5.91 19.14 11.92
C HIS A 92 6.42 18.10 12.91
N GLU A 93 6.26 18.32 14.22
CA GLU A 93 6.62 17.33 15.25
C GLU A 93 5.77 16.06 15.13
N GLN A 94 4.45 16.20 14.96
CA GLN A 94 3.56 15.07 14.74
C GLN A 94 3.98 14.25 13.51
N ARG A 95 4.28 14.93 12.40
CA ARG A 95 4.75 14.29 11.17
C ARG A 95 6.08 13.57 11.37
N ALA A 96 7.04 14.20 12.04
CA ALA A 96 8.35 13.60 12.32
C ALA A 96 8.19 12.33 13.17
N GLU A 97 7.35 12.35 14.20
CA GLU A 97 7.08 11.18 15.04
C GLU A 97 6.37 10.04 14.29
N ILE A 98 5.41 10.36 13.42
CA ILE A 98 4.75 9.37 12.57
C ILE A 98 5.76 8.74 11.60
N LEU A 99 6.58 9.55 10.94
CA LEU A 99 7.60 9.08 10.00
C LEU A 99 8.63 8.18 10.69
N LEU A 100 9.09 8.56 11.88
CA LEU A 100 10.00 7.75 12.69
C LEU A 100 9.35 6.42 13.07
N SER A 101 8.14 6.46 13.62
CA SER A 101 7.43 5.25 14.09
C SER A 101 7.13 4.27 12.94
N LEU A 102 6.64 4.77 11.81
CA LEU A 102 6.39 3.96 10.61
C LEU A 102 7.70 3.44 10.01
N GLY A 103 8.76 4.24 10.03
CA GLY A 103 10.08 3.84 9.55
C GLY A 103 10.68 2.69 10.36
N THR A 104 10.60 2.79 11.69
CA THR A 104 11.01 1.70 12.60
C THR A 104 10.18 0.45 12.35
N LEU A 105 8.85 0.57 12.28
CA LEU A 105 7.97 -0.58 12.02
C LEU A 105 8.29 -1.25 10.67
N ALA A 106 8.55 -0.47 9.61
CA ALA A 106 8.94 -1.02 8.31
C ALA A 106 10.24 -1.84 8.40
N GLN A 107 11.22 -1.35 9.18
CA GLN A 107 12.48 -2.04 9.38
C GLN A 107 12.33 -3.33 10.20
N ASP A 108 11.47 -3.32 11.22
CA ASP A 108 11.18 -4.50 12.02
C ASP A 108 10.45 -5.57 11.20
N VAL A 109 9.45 -5.19 10.40
CA VAL A 109 8.75 -6.12 9.49
C VAL A 109 9.70 -6.66 8.42
N ARG A 110 10.60 -5.84 7.87
CA ARG A 110 11.64 -6.30 6.94
C ARG A 110 12.58 -7.32 7.60
N SER A 111 12.94 -7.10 8.86
CA SER A 111 13.75 -8.03 9.63
C SER A 111 13.02 -9.35 9.85
N ALA A 112 11.73 -9.29 10.20
CA ALA A 112 10.83 -10.45 10.28
C ALA A 112 10.82 -11.25 8.98
N ARG A 113 10.65 -10.55 7.85
CA ARG A 113 10.62 -11.17 6.53
C ARG A 113 11.93 -11.91 6.22
N THR A 114 13.07 -11.30 6.57
CA THR A 114 14.40 -11.87 6.32
C THR A 114 14.64 -13.14 7.15
N LEU A 115 14.05 -13.21 8.34
CA LEU A 115 14.14 -14.36 9.24
C LEU A 115 13.07 -15.43 8.96
N SER A 116 12.05 -15.11 8.16
CA SER A 116 10.93 -16.01 7.90
C SER A 116 11.28 -17.10 6.90
N GLN A 117 10.76 -18.30 7.12
CA GLN A 117 10.80 -19.35 6.12
C GLN A 117 9.82 -19.06 4.97
N PRO A 118 10.09 -19.58 3.76
CA PRO A 118 9.15 -19.48 2.64
C PRO A 118 7.78 -20.04 3.01
N GLY A 119 6.71 -19.29 2.73
CA GLY A 119 5.35 -19.73 2.99
C GLY A 119 4.34 -18.60 3.13
N CYS A 120 3.13 -18.94 3.58
CA CYS A 120 1.99 -18.03 3.74
C CYS A 120 2.33 -16.81 4.61
N GLY A 121 3.05 -17.03 5.72
CA GLY A 121 3.49 -15.95 6.61
C GLY A 121 4.46 -14.96 5.96
N LEU A 122 5.36 -15.43 5.08
CA LEU A 122 6.29 -14.57 4.35
C LEU A 122 5.52 -13.59 3.44
N THR A 123 4.53 -14.10 2.70
CA THR A 123 3.67 -13.27 1.84
C THR A 123 2.86 -12.25 2.64
N LEU A 124 2.40 -12.60 3.84
CA LEU A 124 1.75 -11.63 4.73
C LEU A 124 2.70 -10.52 5.18
N LEU A 125 3.94 -10.85 5.52
CA LEU A 125 4.96 -9.86 5.89
C LEU A 125 5.33 -8.94 4.73
N GLU A 126 5.42 -9.46 3.51
CA GLU A 126 5.62 -8.65 2.30
C GLU A 126 4.48 -7.65 2.07
N ARG A 127 3.24 -8.11 2.19
CA ARG A 127 2.06 -7.24 2.06
C ARG A 127 1.99 -6.20 3.18
N LEU A 128 2.36 -6.58 4.41
CA LEU A 128 2.44 -5.66 5.54
C LEU A 128 3.52 -4.60 5.30
N GLU A 129 4.73 -4.97 4.90
CA GLU A 129 5.80 -4.02 4.58
C GLU A 129 5.37 -3.07 3.47
N HIS A 130 4.75 -3.59 2.40
CA HIS A 130 4.23 -2.76 1.32
C HIS A 130 3.17 -1.77 1.81
N SER A 131 2.23 -2.20 2.64
CA SER A 131 1.22 -1.33 3.25
C SER A 131 1.86 -0.20 4.08
N ILE A 132 2.87 -0.51 4.89
CA ILE A 132 3.59 0.48 5.71
C ILE A 132 4.33 1.48 4.81
N ASN A 133 4.99 1.00 3.75
CA ASN A 133 5.70 1.85 2.79
C ASN A 133 4.76 2.81 2.05
N ASN A 134 3.53 2.38 1.75
CA ASN A 134 2.51 3.26 1.16
C ASN A 134 2.15 4.40 2.13
N TYR A 135 1.96 4.12 3.42
CA TYR A 135 1.75 5.16 4.43
C TYR A 135 2.95 6.10 4.57
N LEU A 136 4.17 5.56 4.58
CA LEU A 136 5.40 6.38 4.60
C LEU A 136 5.46 7.32 3.39
N HIS A 137 5.12 6.83 2.20
CA HIS A 137 5.12 7.63 0.98
C HIS A 137 4.12 8.79 1.07
N VAL A 138 2.88 8.50 1.49
CA VAL A 138 1.85 9.53 1.71
C VAL A 138 2.34 10.59 2.70
N VAL A 139 2.81 10.18 3.89
CA VAL A 139 3.24 11.13 4.93
C VAL A 139 4.48 11.93 4.54
N ARG A 140 5.40 11.35 3.75
CA ARG A 140 6.57 12.06 3.21
C ARG A 140 6.21 13.09 2.15
N LEU A 141 5.17 12.86 1.38
CA LEU A 141 4.78 13.78 0.30
C LEU A 141 3.67 14.74 0.70
N LEU A 142 3.00 14.52 1.85
CA LEU A 142 2.07 15.49 2.42
C LEU A 142 2.79 16.84 2.62
N HIS A 143 2.41 17.81 1.81
CA HIS A 143 2.86 19.18 1.95
C HIS A 143 2.17 19.79 3.17
N ILE A 144 2.94 20.28 4.14
CA ILE A 144 2.41 21.04 5.26
C ILE A 144 2.52 22.50 4.83
N GLU A 145 1.43 23.09 4.35
CA GLU A 145 1.36 24.55 4.27
C GLU A 145 1.29 25.07 5.71
N GLY A 146 2.34 25.78 6.12
CA GLY A 146 2.41 26.38 7.44
C GLY A 146 1.32 27.45 7.59
N LYS A 147 0.31 27.18 8.41
CA LYS A 147 -0.30 28.26 9.18
C LYS A 147 0.59 28.49 10.40
N GLU A 148 1.56 29.39 10.23
CA GLU A 148 2.08 30.15 11.36
C GLU A 148 0.87 30.91 11.95
N ASN A 149 0.47 30.52 13.15
CA ASN A 149 -0.37 31.34 14.02
C ASN A 149 0.54 32.06 15.00
#